data_AF-A0A565B7A2-F1
#
_entry.id   AF-A0A565B7A2-F1
#
_cell.length_a   1.000
_cell.length_b   1.000
_cell.length_c   1.000
_cell.angle_alpha   90.00
_cell.angle_beta   90.00
_cell.angle_gamma   90.00
#
_symmetry.space_group_name_H-M   'P 1'
#
loop_
_entity.id
_entity.type
_entity.pdbx_description
1 polymer ?
#
loop_
_entity_poly.entity_id
_entity_poly.type
_entity_poly.pdbx_seq_one_letter_code
_entity_poly.pdbx_strand_id
1 'polypeptide(L)'
;MKVHDLLFVAILSLGVAVHTQLVKGQPRPGCPTRCGNVIIEYPFGISEGCYYPGDRDAFELTCKDEKLRFFAGHEVISIFHSGQLRIMFPVAYSCYDVNGNFEGNSLPILATRRFTLSSNNSYIGVGCSTYALLRHHGKQRNYTFGCISLCDVVPPDGECSGEGCCQMPVPRKALEFKLYPRSIDNQTSVHSFNPCAFAFLVENGKFNFSASKDLKDLRNVKEFPVLLDWSIGEQTCDQVGKKELVRWDQHMY
;
A
#
# COMPACT_ATOMS: atom_id res chain seq x y z
N MET A 1 -38.02 -66.21 8.33
CA MET A 1 -37.63 -65.03 9.13
C MET A 1 -36.21 -64.64 8.75
N LYS A 2 -36.05 -63.46 8.13
CA LYS A 2 -34.78 -62.95 7.59
C LYS A 2 -33.95 -62.37 8.73
N VAL A 3 -32.73 -62.86 8.91
CA VAL A 3 -31.72 -62.25 9.78
C VAL A 3 -31.06 -61.16 8.95
N HIS A 4 -31.24 -59.90 9.35
CA HIS A 4 -30.55 -58.76 8.75
C HIS A 4 -29.19 -58.61 9.42
N ASP A 5 -28.12 -59.02 8.74
CA ASP A 5 -26.75 -58.70 9.11
C ASP A 5 -26.46 -57.24 8.75
N LEU A 6 -26.27 -56.39 9.76
CA LEU A 6 -25.77 -55.03 9.61
C LEU A 6 -24.24 -55.05 9.73
N LEU A 7 -23.54 -54.88 8.61
CA LEU A 7 -22.10 -54.61 8.56
C LEU A 7 -21.84 -53.13 8.89
N PHE A 8 -21.27 -52.85 10.07
CA PHE A 8 -20.70 -51.54 10.39
C PHE A 8 -19.27 -51.45 9.81
N VAL A 9 -19.10 -50.73 8.70
CA VAL A 9 -17.78 -50.38 8.17
C VAL A 9 -17.31 -49.11 8.86
N ALA A 10 -16.39 -49.25 9.82
CA ALA A 10 -15.72 -48.12 10.45
C ALA A 10 -14.63 -47.59 9.51
N ILE A 11 -14.91 -46.47 8.82
CA ILE A 11 -13.93 -45.77 7.99
C ILE A 11 -13.06 -44.92 8.93
N LEU A 12 -11.88 -45.43 9.29
CA LEU A 12 -10.82 -44.66 9.96
C LEU A 12 -10.25 -43.66 8.96
N SER A 13 -10.82 -42.45 8.90
CA SER A 13 -10.22 -41.33 8.20
C SER A 13 -8.98 -40.87 8.95
N LEU A 14 -7.80 -41.36 8.53
CA LEU A 14 -6.51 -40.78 8.88
C LEU A 14 -6.48 -39.35 8.34
N GLY A 15 -6.80 -38.38 9.19
CA GLY A 15 -6.62 -36.97 8.88
C GLY A 15 -5.14 -36.70 8.68
N VAL A 16 -4.72 -36.61 7.43
CA VAL A 16 -3.38 -36.11 7.09
C VAL A 16 -3.36 -34.64 7.50
N ALA A 17 -2.68 -34.34 8.61
CA ALA A 17 -2.40 -32.96 8.99
C ALA A 17 -1.49 -32.36 7.91
N VAL A 18 -2.09 -31.67 6.94
CA VAL A 18 -1.37 -30.87 5.94
C VAL A 18 -0.65 -29.77 6.69
N HIS A 19 0.62 -30.00 7.00
CA HIS A 19 1.50 -28.97 7.51
C HIS A 19 1.78 -28.01 6.35
N THR A 20 1.18 -26.83 6.38
CA THR A 20 1.61 -25.72 5.53
C THR A 20 3.02 -25.35 5.95
N GLN A 21 4.04 -25.90 5.28
CA GLN A 21 5.40 -25.40 5.43
C GLN A 21 5.46 -24.03 4.76
N LEU A 22 5.59 -22.98 5.57
CA LEU A 22 6.02 -21.69 5.09
C LEU A 22 7.41 -21.91 4.46
N VAL A 23 7.51 -21.79 3.13
CA VAL A 23 8.82 -21.76 2.47
C VAL A 23 9.50 -20.48 2.93
N LYS A 24 10.21 -20.54 4.05
CA LYS A 24 11.20 -19.55 4.43
C LYS A 24 12.28 -19.62 3.36
N GLY A 25 12.14 -18.82 2.31
CA GLY A 25 13.29 -18.52 1.47
C GLY A 25 14.33 -17.91 2.39
N GLN A 26 15.35 -18.66 2.76
CA GLN A 26 16.47 -18.09 3.50
C GLN A 26 17.36 -17.39 2.48
N PRO A 27 17.75 -16.12 2.74
CA PRO A 27 18.77 -15.49 1.93
C PRO A 27 20.04 -16.34 2.01
N ARG A 28 20.85 -16.33 0.94
CA ARG A 28 22.12 -17.07 0.93
C ARG A 28 23.00 -16.65 2.12
N PRO A 29 23.83 -17.56 2.68
CA PRO A 29 24.80 -17.17 3.69
C PRO A 29 25.64 -15.98 3.22
N GLY A 30 25.82 -14.97 4.08
CA GLY A 30 26.56 -13.74 3.75
C GLY A 30 25.72 -12.57 3.23
N CYS A 31 24.41 -12.73 3.09
CA CYS A 31 23.53 -11.62 2.72
C CYS A 31 23.39 -10.58 3.86
N PRO A 32 23.51 -9.27 3.57
CA PRO A 32 23.21 -8.23 4.53
C PRO A 32 21.75 -8.29 4.98
N THR A 33 21.54 -8.29 6.29
CA THR A 33 20.21 -8.41 6.90
C THR A 33 19.67 -7.09 7.44
N ARG A 34 20.41 -5.98 7.28
CA ARG A 34 20.02 -4.66 7.79
C ARG A 34 20.52 -3.53 6.90
N CYS A 35 19.75 -2.44 6.90
CA CYS A 35 20.16 -1.12 6.43
C CYS A 35 19.64 -0.08 7.43
N GLY A 36 20.56 0.56 8.16
CA GLY A 36 20.20 1.36 9.33
C GLY A 36 19.34 0.57 10.32
N ASN A 37 18.15 1.10 10.62
CA ASN A 37 17.21 0.49 11.56
C ASN A 37 16.30 -0.58 10.93
N VAL A 38 16.29 -0.73 9.61
CA VAL A 38 15.39 -1.64 8.90
C VAL A 38 16.03 -3.01 8.78
N ILE A 39 15.32 -4.04 9.23
CA ILE A 39 15.67 -5.45 8.99
C ILE A 39 15.25 -5.82 7.56
N ILE A 40 16.18 -6.40 6.82
CA ILE A 40 15.99 -6.90 5.47
C ILE A 40 15.81 -8.41 5.55
N GLU A 41 14.67 -8.88 5.09
CA GLU A 41 14.36 -10.31 4.99
C GLU A 41 14.07 -10.66 3.53
N TYR A 42 14.41 -11.88 3.15
CA TYR A 42 14.01 -12.44 1.86
C TYR A 42 12.47 -12.42 1.74
N PRO A 43 11.89 -12.03 0.59
CA PRO A 43 12.50 -11.95 -0.74
C PRO A 43 13.32 -10.70 -1.03
N PHE A 44 13.41 -9.73 -0.12
CA PHE A 44 14.16 -8.51 -0.36
C PHE A 44 15.65 -8.69 -0.08
N GLY A 45 16.46 -7.91 -0.78
CA GLY A 45 17.91 -7.91 -0.62
C GLY A 45 18.55 -6.65 -1.21
N ILE A 46 19.73 -6.29 -0.71
CA ILE A 46 20.50 -5.10 -1.15
C ILE A 46 21.80 -5.45 -1.88
N SER A 47 22.05 -6.74 -2.07
CA SER A 47 23.24 -7.26 -2.74
C SER A 47 22.85 -8.36 -3.71
N GLU A 48 23.68 -8.55 -4.73
CA GLU A 48 23.47 -9.57 -5.76
C GLU A 48 23.30 -10.97 -5.12
N GLY A 49 22.28 -11.70 -5.58
CA GLY A 49 21.97 -13.04 -5.09
C GLY A 49 21.27 -13.10 -3.72
N CYS A 50 20.93 -11.96 -3.12
CA CYS A 50 20.26 -11.89 -1.81
C CYS A 50 18.78 -11.51 -1.85
N TYR A 51 18.25 -11.21 -3.04
CA TYR A 51 16.84 -10.96 -3.29
C TYR A 51 16.24 -12.06 -4.18
N TYR A 52 14.90 -12.09 -4.28
CA TYR A 52 14.20 -13.02 -5.15
C TYR A 52 14.60 -12.82 -6.61
N PRO A 53 15.23 -13.82 -7.27
CA PRO A 53 15.81 -13.64 -8.60
C PRO A 53 14.75 -13.53 -9.71
N GLY A 54 13.50 -13.93 -9.45
CA GLY A 54 12.43 -13.93 -10.45
C GLY A 54 11.86 -12.54 -10.77
N ASP A 55 12.17 -11.50 -9.97
CA ASP A 55 11.74 -10.13 -10.24
C ASP A 55 12.67 -9.12 -9.54
N ARG A 56 13.82 -8.85 -10.16
CA ARG A 56 14.86 -7.97 -9.62
C ARG A 56 14.32 -6.58 -9.28
N ASP A 57 13.58 -5.96 -10.20
CA ASP A 57 13.04 -4.60 -10.04
C ASP A 57 12.07 -4.45 -8.86
N ALA A 58 11.47 -5.56 -8.42
CA ALA A 58 10.54 -5.61 -7.30
C ALA A 58 11.24 -5.81 -5.95
N PHE A 59 12.29 -6.63 -5.90
CA PHE A 59 12.83 -7.14 -4.64
C PHE A 59 14.28 -6.73 -4.34
N GLU A 60 15.00 -6.19 -5.32
CA GLU A 60 16.27 -5.51 -5.06
C GLU A 60 15.99 -4.13 -4.48
N LEU A 61 16.49 -3.90 -3.26
CA LEU A 61 16.41 -2.63 -2.56
C LEU A 61 17.77 -1.93 -2.61
N THR A 62 17.78 -0.61 -2.41
CA THR A 62 19.02 0.15 -2.31
C THR A 62 19.20 0.66 -0.89
N CYS A 63 20.37 0.44 -0.29
CA CYS A 63 20.74 1.06 0.98
C CYS A 63 21.70 2.23 0.72
N LYS A 64 21.29 3.44 1.07
CA LYS A 64 22.15 4.64 0.96
C LYS A 64 21.94 5.55 2.16
N ASP A 65 23.02 6.02 2.76
CA ASP A 65 22.99 6.92 3.93
C ASP A 65 22.13 6.34 5.07
N GLU A 66 22.29 5.04 5.36
CA GLU A 66 21.51 4.24 6.33
C GLU A 66 19.99 4.17 6.06
N LYS A 67 19.54 4.67 4.90
CA LYS A 67 18.14 4.61 4.47
C LYS A 67 17.94 3.53 3.42
N LEU A 68 17.02 2.63 3.71
CA LEU A 68 16.57 1.61 2.78
C LEU A 68 15.57 2.23 1.80
N ARG A 69 15.76 2.02 0.50
CA ARG A 69 14.92 2.57 -0.55
C ARG A 69 14.35 1.47 -1.41
N PHE A 70 13.06 1.60 -1.67
CA PHE A 70 12.26 0.84 -2.61
C PHE A 70 12.17 1.59 -3.94
N PHE A 71 11.71 0.89 -4.98
CA PHE A 71 11.33 1.38 -6.30
C PHE A 71 11.07 2.91 -6.38
N ALA A 72 11.66 3.56 -7.38
CA ALA A 72 11.60 5.03 -7.57
C ALA A 72 12.15 5.87 -6.40
N GLY A 73 12.84 5.26 -5.43
CA GLY A 73 13.55 5.93 -4.35
C GLY A 73 12.74 6.14 -3.06
N HIS A 74 11.54 5.57 -2.96
CA HIS A 74 10.71 5.67 -1.75
C HIS A 74 11.39 5.04 -0.54
N GLU A 75 11.43 5.74 0.59
CA GLU A 75 12.05 5.22 1.82
C GLU A 75 11.21 4.05 2.37
N VAL A 76 11.87 2.94 2.69
CA VAL A 76 11.27 1.78 3.36
C VAL A 76 11.41 1.97 4.86
N ILE A 77 10.30 1.94 5.58
CA ILE A 77 10.26 2.05 7.03
C ILE A 77 10.33 0.68 7.70
N SER A 78 9.62 -0.31 7.14
CA SER A 78 9.58 -1.66 7.70
C SER A 78 9.13 -2.68 6.67
N ILE A 79 9.74 -3.87 6.73
CA ILE A 79 9.33 -5.06 5.99
C ILE A 79 8.68 -6.02 7.00
N PHE A 80 7.46 -6.46 6.71
CA PHE A 80 6.70 -7.33 7.60
C PHE A 80 6.63 -8.75 7.08
N HIS A 81 6.79 -9.69 8.01
CA HIS A 81 6.61 -11.12 7.75
C HIS A 81 5.19 -11.48 7.28
N SER A 82 4.20 -10.62 7.55
CA SER A 82 2.81 -10.75 7.07
C SER A 82 2.64 -10.53 5.57
N GLY A 83 3.72 -10.23 4.82
CA GLY A 83 3.64 -9.93 3.39
C GLY A 83 3.39 -8.46 3.08
N GLN A 84 3.77 -7.56 4.00
CA GLN A 84 3.56 -6.12 3.84
C GLN A 84 4.88 -5.35 3.82
N LEU A 85 4.91 -4.28 3.05
CA LEU A 85 6.01 -3.32 2.96
C LEU A 85 5.47 -1.95 3.34
N ARG A 86 6.05 -1.30 4.37
CA ARG A 86 5.74 0.09 4.72
C ARG A 86 6.74 1.02 4.07
N ILE A 87 6.25 1.94 3.24
CA ILE A 87 7.05 2.98 2.59
C ILE A 87 6.59 4.37 3.00
N MET A 88 7.45 5.37 2.86
CA MET A 88 7.03 6.78 2.83
C MET A 88 6.60 7.14 1.41
N PHE A 89 5.37 7.63 1.27
CA PHE A 89 4.81 8.04 -0.02
C PHE A 89 4.44 9.53 -0.02
N PRO A 90 4.72 10.28 -1.09
CA PRO A 90 4.48 11.71 -1.13
C PRO A 90 3.02 12.13 -1.03
N VAL A 91 2.80 13.28 -0.42
CA VAL A 91 1.53 14.01 -0.42
C VAL A 91 1.34 14.66 -1.80
N ALA A 92 0.14 14.51 -2.34
CA ALA A 92 -0.30 15.26 -3.51
C ALA A 92 -0.89 16.61 -3.09
N TYR A 93 -0.67 17.64 -3.89
CA TYR A 93 -1.29 18.95 -3.68
C TYR A 93 -1.57 19.69 -4.97
N SER A 94 -2.53 20.60 -4.96
CA SER A 94 -2.73 21.67 -5.95
C SER A 94 -2.96 22.98 -5.20
N CYS A 95 -2.12 23.99 -5.42
CA CYS A 95 -2.19 25.29 -4.75
C CYS A 95 -2.58 26.41 -5.72
N TYR A 96 -3.21 27.44 -5.16
CA TYR A 96 -3.73 28.58 -5.89
C TYR A 96 -3.40 29.88 -5.17
N ASP A 97 -3.21 30.95 -5.93
CA ASP A 97 -3.01 32.29 -5.37
C ASP A 97 -4.35 32.92 -4.94
N VAL A 98 -4.28 34.13 -4.37
CA VAL A 98 -5.47 34.87 -3.87
C VAL A 98 -6.49 35.21 -4.96
N ASN A 99 -6.07 35.24 -6.23
CA ASN A 99 -6.93 35.50 -7.37
C ASN A 99 -7.48 34.19 -7.99
N GLY A 100 -7.13 33.03 -7.43
CA GLY A 100 -7.48 31.71 -7.95
C GLY A 100 -6.61 31.26 -9.13
N ASN A 101 -5.47 31.89 -9.38
CA ASN A 101 -4.52 31.41 -10.36
C ASN A 101 -3.79 30.19 -9.81
N PHE A 102 -3.58 29.20 -10.66
CA PHE A 102 -2.84 28.01 -10.29
C PHE A 102 -1.36 28.32 -10.07
N GLU A 103 -0.83 28.06 -8.87
CA GLU A 103 0.58 28.28 -8.55
C GLU A 103 1.44 27.04 -8.78
N GLY A 104 0.90 25.86 -8.49
CA GLY A 104 1.66 24.62 -8.63
C GLY A 104 0.97 23.40 -8.07
N ASN A 105 1.50 22.23 -8.42
CA ASN A 105 1.02 20.95 -7.90
C ASN A 105 2.15 19.93 -7.73
N SER A 106 1.85 18.88 -6.97
CA SER A 106 2.55 17.61 -6.96
C SER A 106 1.52 16.51 -7.10
N LEU A 107 1.69 15.63 -8.10
CA LEU A 107 0.74 14.57 -8.45
C LEU A 107 1.45 13.22 -8.46
N PRO A 108 1.84 12.68 -7.29
CA PRO A 108 2.60 11.46 -7.18
C PRO A 108 1.86 10.28 -7.81
N ILE A 109 2.65 9.44 -8.49
CA ILE A 109 2.23 8.18 -9.10
C ILE A 109 3.05 7.06 -8.48
N LEU A 110 2.39 5.95 -8.15
CA LEU A 110 3.07 4.70 -7.85
C LEU A 110 2.60 3.68 -8.87
N ALA A 111 3.53 3.16 -9.67
CA ALA A 111 3.27 2.12 -10.67
C ALA A 111 4.17 0.93 -10.34
N THR A 112 3.61 -0.09 -9.69
CA THR A 112 4.36 -1.29 -9.33
C THR A 112 3.84 -2.51 -10.10
N ARG A 113 4.62 -3.59 -10.11
CA ARG A 113 4.23 -4.88 -10.71
C ARG A 113 3.82 -5.94 -9.68
N ARG A 114 4.45 -5.92 -8.50
CA ARG A 114 4.32 -6.96 -7.46
C ARG A 114 3.75 -6.46 -6.14
N PHE A 115 3.48 -5.15 -6.05
CA PHE A 115 3.05 -4.50 -4.83
C PHE A 115 1.68 -3.87 -5.03
N THR A 116 0.73 -4.36 -4.28
CA THR A 116 -0.61 -3.80 -4.32
C THR A 116 -0.87 -2.92 -3.11
N LEU A 117 -1.70 -1.91 -3.27
CA LEU A 117 -2.12 -1.07 -2.15
C LEU A 117 -2.88 -1.90 -1.11
N SER A 118 -2.40 -1.90 0.14
CA SER A 118 -3.02 -2.65 1.22
C SER A 118 -4.33 -2.02 1.65
N SER A 119 -5.32 -2.85 2.01
CA SER A 119 -6.60 -2.38 2.56
C SER A 119 -6.48 -1.69 3.93
N ASN A 120 -5.33 -1.79 4.60
CA ASN A 120 -5.06 -1.09 5.85
C ASN A 120 -4.55 0.35 5.67
N ASN A 121 -4.80 0.93 4.49
CA ASN A 121 -4.60 2.36 4.25
C ASN A 121 -5.94 3.05 4.02
N SER A 122 -5.95 4.34 4.29
CA SER A 122 -6.99 5.27 3.90
C SER A 122 -6.46 6.23 2.85
N TYR A 123 -7.33 6.66 1.94
CA TYR A 123 -7.09 7.78 1.05
C TYR A 123 -7.81 9.00 1.60
N ILE A 124 -7.07 10.08 1.85
CA ILE A 124 -7.57 11.27 2.52
C ILE A 124 -7.37 12.48 1.62
N GLY A 125 -8.42 13.29 1.48
CA GLY A 125 -8.36 14.63 0.91
C GLY A 125 -8.49 15.68 2.01
N VAL A 126 -7.67 16.72 1.99
CA VAL A 126 -7.73 17.85 2.92
C VAL A 126 -7.88 19.14 2.13
N GLY A 127 -8.87 19.95 2.52
CA GLY A 127 -9.18 21.24 1.93
C GLY A 127 -10.67 21.54 1.97
N CYS A 128 -11.00 22.83 1.90
CA CYS A 128 -12.36 23.28 1.59
C CYS A 128 -12.50 23.43 0.07
N SER A 129 -13.72 23.30 -0.44
CA SER A 129 -14.00 23.35 -1.89
C SER A 129 -13.04 22.46 -2.70
N THR A 130 -12.82 21.25 -2.20
CA THR A 130 -11.75 20.36 -2.67
C THR A 130 -12.31 19.00 -3.01
N TYR A 131 -11.87 18.44 -4.14
CA TYR A 131 -12.05 17.03 -4.43
C TYR A 131 -10.69 16.32 -4.49
N ALA A 132 -10.62 15.13 -3.92
CA ALA A 132 -9.44 14.27 -3.93
C ALA A 132 -9.75 13.01 -4.73
N LEU A 133 -9.08 12.83 -5.87
CA LEU A 133 -9.25 11.66 -6.72
C LEU A 133 -8.02 10.76 -6.68
N LEU A 134 -8.24 9.47 -6.53
CA LEU A 134 -7.25 8.45 -6.82
C LEU A 134 -7.62 7.77 -8.14
N ARG A 135 -6.76 7.92 -9.13
CA ARG A 135 -6.92 7.32 -10.45
C ARG A 135 -6.14 6.01 -10.50
N HIS A 136 -6.84 4.90 -10.65
CA HIS A 136 -6.22 3.62 -10.92
C HIS A 136 -6.03 3.43 -12.42
N HIS A 137 -4.81 3.08 -12.81
CA HIS A 137 -4.49 2.69 -14.17
C HIS A 137 -4.30 1.17 -14.20
N GLY A 138 -5.25 0.46 -14.82
CA GLY A 138 -5.27 -1.00 -14.85
C GLY A 138 -5.15 -1.51 -16.28
N LYS A 139 -4.57 -2.70 -16.47
CA LYS A 139 -4.49 -3.34 -17.79
C LYS A 139 -5.86 -3.59 -18.43
N GLN A 140 -6.87 -3.88 -17.61
CA GLN A 140 -8.23 -4.24 -18.05
C GLN A 140 -9.20 -3.06 -18.01
N ARG A 141 -9.11 -2.22 -16.97
CA ARG A 141 -10.01 -1.09 -16.76
C ARG A 141 -9.35 -0.02 -15.93
N ASN A 142 -9.46 1.22 -16.41
CA ASN A 142 -9.18 2.40 -15.60
C ASN A 142 -10.43 2.77 -14.80
N TYR A 143 -10.25 3.11 -13.54
CA TYR A 143 -11.33 3.63 -12.72
C TYR A 143 -10.79 4.69 -11.78
N THR A 144 -11.67 5.60 -11.38
CA THR A 144 -11.36 6.68 -10.45
C THR A 144 -12.37 6.61 -9.32
N PHE A 145 -11.88 6.78 -8.10
CA PHE A 145 -12.71 7.00 -6.94
C PHE A 145 -12.12 8.20 -6.21
N GLY A 146 -12.99 8.96 -5.58
CA GLY A 146 -12.58 10.15 -4.85
C GLY A 146 -13.65 10.59 -3.88
N CYS A 147 -13.27 11.50 -3.02
CA CYS A 147 -14.18 12.18 -2.12
C CYS A 147 -14.11 13.69 -2.33
N ILE A 148 -15.10 14.38 -1.79
CA ILE A 148 -15.23 15.82 -1.86
C ILE A 148 -15.35 16.34 -0.42
N SER A 149 -14.77 17.51 -0.18
CA SER A 149 -14.90 18.26 1.06
C SER A 149 -15.31 19.69 0.73
N LEU A 150 -16.41 20.16 1.33
CA LEU A 150 -17.02 21.46 1.07
C LEU A 150 -17.17 22.23 2.38
N CYS A 151 -16.71 23.47 2.38
CA CYS A 151 -16.86 24.43 3.47
C CYS A 151 -16.55 25.82 2.93
N ASP A 152 -17.13 26.84 3.56
CA ASP A 152 -16.96 28.27 3.27
C ASP A 152 -16.23 28.99 4.41
N VAL A 153 -16.29 28.44 5.62
CA VAL A 153 -15.55 28.90 6.81
C VAL A 153 -14.64 27.79 7.33
N VAL A 154 -13.74 28.14 8.27
CA VAL A 154 -12.93 27.15 8.97
C VAL A 154 -13.85 26.25 9.80
N PRO A 155 -13.93 24.94 9.52
CA PRO A 155 -14.78 24.04 10.27
C PRO A 155 -14.21 23.77 11.67
N PRO A 156 -15.05 23.35 12.63
CA PRO A 156 -14.56 22.84 13.90
C PRO A 156 -13.71 21.57 13.68
N ASP A 157 -12.79 21.31 14.61
CA ASP A 157 -12.08 20.02 14.62
C ASP A 157 -13.09 18.88 14.84
N GLY A 158 -13.00 17.83 14.04
CA GLY A 158 -13.98 16.75 14.03
C GLY A 158 -13.56 15.56 13.17
N GLU A 159 -14.54 14.70 12.86
CA GLU A 159 -14.32 13.56 11.99
C GLU A 159 -14.07 13.97 10.53
N CYS A 160 -13.25 13.20 9.84
CA CYS A 160 -12.86 13.48 8.46
C CYS A 160 -13.91 13.05 7.44
N SER A 161 -15.04 13.76 7.45
CA SER A 161 -16.30 13.27 6.87
C SER A 161 -16.99 14.28 5.93
N GLY A 162 -16.24 15.16 5.27
CA GLY A 162 -16.72 16.02 4.19
C GLY A 162 -16.67 17.53 4.45
N GLU A 163 -16.23 17.96 5.63
CA GLU A 163 -16.03 19.37 5.98
C GLU A 163 -14.56 19.58 6.37
N GLY A 164 -13.81 20.30 5.54
CA GLY A 164 -12.36 20.51 5.68
C GLY A 164 -11.49 19.30 5.33
N CYS A 165 -12.01 18.07 5.45
CA CYS A 165 -11.37 16.89 4.90
C CYS A 165 -12.37 15.77 4.61
N CYS A 166 -11.96 14.82 3.77
CA CYS A 166 -12.73 13.63 3.44
C CYS A 166 -11.83 12.39 3.43
N GLN A 167 -12.34 11.27 3.94
CA GLN A 167 -11.63 10.00 3.98
C GLN A 167 -12.39 8.93 3.21
N MET A 168 -11.65 8.06 2.50
CA MET A 168 -12.21 6.87 1.89
C MET A 168 -11.31 5.64 2.02
N PRO A 169 -11.90 4.44 2.03
CA PRO A 169 -11.14 3.20 1.91
C PRO A 169 -10.44 3.15 0.55
N VAL A 170 -9.25 2.53 0.53
CA VAL A 170 -8.50 2.31 -0.71
C VAL A 170 -9.03 1.11 -1.49
N PRO A 171 -8.90 1.10 -2.82
CA PRO A 171 -9.30 -0.01 -3.66
C PRO A 171 -8.40 -1.19 -3.39
N ARG A 172 -9.01 -2.37 -3.30
CA ARG A 172 -8.24 -3.59 -3.07
C ARG A 172 -7.37 -3.89 -4.29
N LYS A 173 -6.12 -4.24 -4.03
CA LYS A 173 -5.18 -4.78 -5.01
C LYS A 173 -4.80 -3.83 -6.16
N ALA A 174 -4.85 -2.51 -5.95
CA ALA A 174 -4.40 -1.55 -6.96
C ALA A 174 -2.86 -1.59 -7.13
N LEU A 175 -2.39 -1.82 -8.35
CA LEU A 175 -0.96 -1.90 -8.72
C LEU A 175 -0.38 -0.55 -9.18
N GLU A 176 -1.19 0.23 -9.87
CA GLU A 176 -0.82 1.55 -10.36
C GLU A 176 -1.88 2.57 -9.98
N PHE A 177 -1.46 3.64 -9.29
CA PHE A 177 -2.34 4.70 -8.85
C PHE A 177 -1.68 6.06 -8.92
N LYS A 178 -2.48 7.08 -9.24
CA LYS A 178 -2.09 8.49 -9.23
C LYS A 178 -3.01 9.28 -8.31
N LEU A 179 -2.42 10.09 -7.44
CA LEU A 179 -3.16 10.97 -6.53
C LEU A 179 -3.42 12.32 -7.21
N TYR A 180 -4.65 12.82 -7.11
CA TYR A 180 -5.09 13.99 -7.85
C TYR A 180 -6.09 14.83 -7.04
N PRO A 181 -5.61 15.73 -6.16
CA PRO A 181 -6.43 16.75 -5.52
C PRO A 181 -6.58 17.98 -6.42
N ARG A 182 -7.75 18.61 -6.36
CA ARG A 182 -8.04 19.89 -7.04
C ARG A 182 -9.10 20.66 -6.25
N SER A 183 -9.09 21.99 -6.42
CA SER A 183 -10.20 22.82 -5.99
C SER A 183 -11.34 22.83 -7.02
N ILE A 184 -12.57 23.00 -6.53
CA ILE A 184 -13.78 23.17 -7.34
C ILE A 184 -13.89 24.59 -7.89
N ASP A 185 -13.52 25.59 -7.10
CA ASP A 185 -13.67 27.04 -7.38
C ASP A 185 -12.33 27.80 -7.34
N ASN A 186 -11.23 27.08 -7.53
CA ASN A 186 -9.85 27.59 -7.44
C ASN A 186 -9.54 28.28 -6.10
N GLN A 187 -10.19 27.85 -5.00
CA GLN A 187 -9.95 28.31 -3.63
C GLN A 187 -10.15 29.80 -3.37
N THR A 188 -10.69 30.56 -4.32
CA THR A 188 -10.89 32.01 -4.17
C THR A 188 -11.71 32.39 -2.94
N SER A 189 -12.75 31.61 -2.62
CA SER A 189 -13.64 31.83 -1.48
C SER A 189 -13.01 31.51 -0.11
N VAL A 190 -12.04 30.59 -0.08
CA VAL A 190 -11.45 30.02 1.14
C VAL A 190 -9.94 30.28 1.28
N HIS A 191 -9.33 30.99 0.34
CA HIS A 191 -7.87 31.16 0.22
C HIS A 191 -7.21 31.68 1.50
N SER A 192 -7.91 32.50 2.29
CA SER A 192 -7.39 33.07 3.55
C SER A 192 -6.97 32.00 4.57
N PHE A 193 -7.57 30.80 4.51
CA PHE A 193 -7.25 29.68 5.41
C PHE A 193 -7.00 28.35 4.68
N ASN A 194 -7.35 28.22 3.40
CA ASN A 194 -7.12 27.03 2.58
C ASN A 194 -6.62 27.39 1.16
N PRO A 195 -5.31 27.66 0.98
CA PRO A 195 -4.71 28.01 -0.30
C PRO A 195 -4.29 26.79 -1.16
N CYS A 196 -4.43 25.58 -0.62
CA CYS A 196 -4.05 24.34 -1.28
C CYS A 196 -5.05 23.21 -1.02
N ALA A 197 -5.30 22.42 -2.05
CA ALA A 197 -6.01 21.15 -1.97
C ALA A 197 -4.97 20.03 -1.81
N PHE A 198 -5.09 19.19 -0.78
CA PHE A 198 -4.17 18.09 -0.52
C PHE A 198 -4.86 16.74 -0.69
N ALA A 199 -4.10 15.72 -1.09
CA ALA A 199 -4.53 14.35 -0.97
C ALA A 199 -3.36 13.40 -0.75
N PHE A 200 -3.56 12.36 0.05
CA PHE A 200 -2.51 11.41 0.38
C PHE A 200 -3.07 10.05 0.76
N LEU A 201 -2.24 9.03 0.59
CA LEU A 201 -2.45 7.70 1.16
C LEU A 201 -1.77 7.64 2.52
N VAL A 202 -2.40 7.00 3.49
CA VAL A 202 -1.83 6.85 4.82
C VAL A 202 -2.29 5.55 5.47
N GLU A 203 -1.38 4.89 6.18
CA GLU A 203 -1.70 3.75 7.04
C GLU A 203 -2.74 4.18 8.09
N ASN A 204 -3.75 3.33 8.30
CA ASN A 204 -4.85 3.64 9.21
C ASN A 204 -4.35 4.01 10.61
N GLY A 205 -4.90 5.08 11.19
CA GLY A 205 -4.51 5.58 12.51
C GLY A 205 -3.21 6.40 12.54
N LYS A 206 -2.58 6.69 11.39
CA LYS A 206 -1.38 7.55 11.32
C LYS A 206 -1.65 9.01 10.97
N PHE A 207 -2.91 9.38 10.74
CA PHE A 207 -3.32 10.76 10.50
C PHE A 207 -4.58 11.10 11.28
N ASN A 208 -4.54 12.21 11.99
CA ASN A 208 -5.70 12.86 12.61
C ASN A 208 -5.79 14.28 12.07
N PHE A 209 -6.95 14.63 11.55
CA PHE A 209 -7.24 15.95 10.99
C PHE A 209 -7.40 17.00 12.10
N SER A 210 -6.89 18.20 11.84
CA SER A 210 -7.19 19.42 12.59
C SER A 210 -7.29 20.58 11.63
N ALA A 211 -8.47 21.19 11.55
CA ALA A 211 -8.79 22.25 10.59
C ALA A 211 -7.82 23.44 10.74
N SER A 212 -7.54 23.85 11.97
CA SER A 212 -6.67 25.00 12.26
C SER A 212 -5.20 24.76 11.89
N LYS A 213 -4.78 23.51 11.69
CA LYS A 213 -3.38 23.13 11.43
C LYS A 213 -3.17 22.60 10.01
N ASP A 214 -4.17 21.96 9.43
CA ASP A 214 -4.01 21.19 8.20
C ASP A 214 -4.48 21.93 6.95
N LEU A 215 -5.49 22.81 7.05
CA LEU A 215 -6.07 23.46 5.88
C LEU A 215 -5.09 24.39 5.16
N LYS A 216 -4.15 25.00 5.89
CA LYS A 216 -3.22 25.97 5.31
C LYS A 216 -2.09 25.31 4.53
N ASP A 217 -1.40 24.36 5.16
CA ASP A 217 -0.15 23.79 4.65
C ASP A 217 0.05 22.30 5.02
N LEU A 218 -0.99 21.64 5.52
CA LEU A 218 -0.96 20.27 6.04
C LEU A 218 0.15 20.07 7.10
N ARG A 219 0.36 21.06 7.99
CA ARG A 219 1.48 21.06 8.97
C ARG A 219 2.85 20.88 8.31
N ASN A 220 2.99 21.26 7.05
CA ASN A 220 4.18 21.02 6.21
C ASN A 220 4.57 19.55 6.04
N VAL A 221 3.67 18.60 6.32
CA VAL A 221 3.91 17.17 6.09
C VAL A 221 3.99 16.91 4.59
N LYS A 222 5.08 16.25 4.15
CA LYS A 222 5.35 15.99 2.73
C LYS A 222 5.13 14.54 2.33
N GLU A 223 5.18 13.61 3.27
CA GLU A 223 5.03 12.18 3.02
C GLU A 223 4.30 11.52 4.19
N PHE A 224 3.58 10.43 3.91
CA PHE A 224 2.93 9.59 4.92
C PHE A 224 3.37 8.13 4.77
N PRO A 225 3.35 7.34 5.87
CA PRO A 225 3.58 5.91 5.79
C PRO A 225 2.42 5.25 5.05
N VAL A 226 2.73 4.40 4.07
CA VAL A 226 1.78 3.64 3.26
C VAL A 226 2.17 2.17 3.28
N LEU A 227 1.18 1.29 3.47
CA LEU A 227 1.35 -0.16 3.43
C LEU A 227 1.07 -0.71 2.02
N LEU A 228 2.00 -1.48 1.50
CA LEU A 228 1.84 -2.24 0.27
C LEU A 228 1.86 -3.74 0.60
N ASP A 229 0.91 -4.49 0.07
CA ASP A 229 0.93 -5.95 0.13
C ASP A 229 1.78 -6.46 -1.04
N TRP A 230 2.71 -7.38 -0.77
CA TRP A 230 3.58 -7.99 -1.78
C TRP A 230 3.38 -9.49 -1.87
N SER A 231 3.62 -10.07 -3.05
CA SER A 231 3.58 -11.51 -3.25
C SER A 231 4.66 -11.98 -4.21
N ILE A 232 5.21 -13.17 -3.95
CA ILE A 232 6.12 -13.85 -4.86
C ILE A 232 5.30 -14.77 -5.77
N GLY A 233 5.28 -14.48 -7.07
CA GLY A 233 4.48 -15.21 -8.05
C GLY A 233 3.03 -14.71 -8.17
N GLU A 234 2.27 -15.33 -9.07
CA GLU A 234 0.85 -15.02 -9.32
C GLU A 234 -0.11 -15.89 -8.52
N GLN A 235 0.41 -16.89 -7.81
CA GLN A 235 -0.38 -17.87 -7.05
C GLN A 235 -0.55 -17.40 -5.61
N THR A 236 -1.76 -17.59 -5.06
CA THR A 236 -1.98 -17.37 -3.63
C THR A 236 -1.31 -18.45 -2.81
N CYS A 237 -1.03 -18.19 -1.52
CA CYS A 237 -0.50 -19.21 -0.61
C CYS A 237 -1.36 -20.49 -0.62
N ASP A 238 -2.69 -20.36 -0.76
CA ASP A 238 -3.62 -21.48 -0.85
C ASP A 238 -3.46 -22.30 -2.15
N GLN A 239 -3.05 -21.66 -3.24
CA GLN A 239 -2.77 -22.33 -4.52
C GLN A 239 -1.41 -23.01 -4.50
N VAL A 240 -0.41 -22.41 -3.85
CA VAL A 240 0.91 -23.01 -3.64
C VAL A 240 0.83 -24.21 -2.69
N GLY A 241 0.06 -24.10 -1.60
CA GLY A 241 -0.17 -25.20 -0.65
C GLY A 241 -0.97 -26.38 -1.22
N LYS A 242 -1.58 -26.23 -2.40
CA LYS A 242 -2.33 -27.30 -3.11
C LYS A 242 -1.53 -27.96 -4.24
N LYS A 243 -0.34 -27.45 -4.58
CA LYS A 243 0.56 -28.12 -5.52
C LYS A 243 1.44 -29.06 -4.74
N GLU A 244 1.19 -30.36 -4.87
CA GLU A 244 2.17 -31.38 -4.48
C GLU A 244 3.49 -31.05 -5.18
N LEU A 245 4.52 -30.74 -4.38
CA LEU A 245 5.88 -30.59 -4.86
C LEU A 245 6.31 -31.97 -5.37
N VAL A 246 6.28 -32.15 -6.69
CA VAL A 246 6.87 -33.32 -7.35
C VAL A 246 8.34 -33.35 -6.94
N ARG A 247 8.67 -34.36 -6.13
CA ARG A 247 10.02 -34.68 -5.71
C ARG A 247 10.78 -35.05 -6.98
N TRP A 248 11.81 -34.27 -7.34
CA TRP A 248 12.81 -34.75 -8.28
C TRP A 248 13.63 -35.80 -7.53
N ASP A 249 13.25 -37.07 -7.70
CA ASP A 249 14.03 -38.18 -7.20
C ASP A 249 15.41 -38.14 -7.88
N GLN A 250 16.45 -38.01 -7.06
CA GLN A 250 17.80 -38.41 -7.41
C GLN A 250 17.77 -39.90 -7.72
N HIS A 251 18.14 -40.26 -8.96
CA HIS A 251 18.91 -41.42 -9.41
C HIS A 251 18.78 -41.41 -10.94
N MET A 252 19.85 -41.49 -11.73
CA MET A 252 20.51 -42.75 -12.04
C MET A 252 21.95 -42.52 -12.52
N TYR A 253 22.88 -43.23 -11.87
CA TYR A 253 23.93 -43.95 -12.60
C TYR A 253 23.31 -45.19 -13.22
#